data_AF-R7YG71-F1
#
_entry.id   AF-R7YG71-F1
#
_cell.length_a   1.000
_cell.length_b   1.000
_cell.length_c   1.000
_cell.angle_alpha   90.00
_cell.angle_beta   90.00
_cell.angle_gamma   90.00
#
_symmetry.space_group_name_H-M   'P 1'
#
loop_
_entity.id
_entity.type
_entity.pdbx_description
1 polymer ?
#
loop_
_entity_poly.entity_id
_entity_poly.type
_entity_poly.pdbx_seq_one_letter_code
_entity_poly.pdbx_strand_id
1 'polypeptide(L)'
;MTPEDLAASEPYDPAEVAAAELLDARIAAVLDGREMPGARTPELELLADGLRRDPPPSTYAAVDRGLESRRSARPRRRWSASQVAAAVLGAVLVIHGVGNMVAGEWISASLGEPYNQHAMIDGGLAFIALGAAIAVASTRRRWLPVAVIVGVPLGLVMGGRGAHEIGVFAWGAVAHGAVGVAALVLLVTFVLGGRYSRGPDEEGRV
;
A
#
# COMPACT_ATOMS: atom_id res chain seq x y z
N MET A 1 -3.06 -4.34 -55.37
CA MET A 1 -4.12 -3.45 -54.91
C MET A 1 -4.20 -2.33 -55.92
N THR A 2 -5.06 -2.53 -56.91
CA THR A 2 -5.26 -1.61 -58.04
C THR A 2 -6.24 -0.51 -57.62
N PRO A 3 -6.22 0.68 -58.27
CA PRO A 3 -7.17 1.76 -57.98
C PRO A 3 -8.65 1.33 -58.11
N GLU A 4 -8.91 0.27 -58.88
CA GLU A 4 -10.24 -0.34 -59.02
C GLU A 4 -10.71 -1.09 -57.76
N ASP A 5 -9.80 -1.53 -56.88
CA ASP A 5 -10.14 -2.22 -55.62
C ASP A 5 -10.67 -1.24 -54.55
N LEU A 6 -10.42 0.07 -54.71
CA LEU A 6 -10.90 1.12 -53.78
C LEU A 6 -12.26 1.71 -54.19
N ALA A 7 -12.78 1.34 -55.37
CA ALA A 7 -14.06 1.82 -55.88
C ALA A 7 -15.25 0.90 -55.51
N ALA A 8 -14.99 -0.27 -54.92
CA ALA A 8 -16.01 -1.16 -54.39
C ALA A 8 -16.30 -0.84 -52.91
N SER A 9 -16.60 0.43 -52.59
CA SER A 9 -17.21 0.75 -51.31
C SER A 9 -18.65 0.22 -51.34
N GLU A 10 -19.01 -0.67 -50.42
CA GLU A 10 -20.41 -1.01 -50.20
C GLU A 10 -21.23 0.28 -50.10
N PRO A 11 -22.35 0.40 -50.83
CA PRO A 11 -23.21 1.57 -50.69
C PRO A 11 -23.65 1.67 -49.22
N TYR A 12 -23.42 2.83 -48.60
CA TYR A 12 -23.83 3.10 -47.23
C TYR A 12 -25.30 2.74 -47.02
N ASP A 13 -25.62 2.15 -45.87
CA ASP A 13 -27.00 1.81 -45.54
C ASP A 13 -27.85 3.10 -45.57
N PRO A 14 -28.90 3.18 -46.41
CA PRO A 14 -29.76 4.36 -46.48
C PRO A 14 -30.40 4.72 -45.14
N ALA A 15 -30.57 3.76 -44.22
CA ALA A 15 -31.05 4.04 -42.87
C ALA A 15 -30.00 4.79 -42.03
N GLU A 16 -28.72 4.47 -42.17
CA GLU A 16 -27.63 5.17 -41.48
C GLU A 16 -27.44 6.57 -42.04
N VAL A 17 -27.53 6.73 -43.37
CA VAL A 17 -27.46 8.05 -44.03
C VAL A 17 -28.61 8.95 -43.55
N ALA A 18 -29.84 8.43 -43.54
CA ALA A 18 -30.99 9.19 -43.05
C ALA A 18 -30.88 9.55 -41.55
N ALA A 19 -30.31 8.67 -40.73
CA ALA A 19 -30.07 8.95 -39.31
C ALA A 19 -28.99 10.03 -39.11
N ALA A 20 -27.94 10.02 -39.94
CA ALA A 20 -26.90 11.03 -39.92
C ALA A 20 -27.43 12.41 -40.35
N GLU A 21 -28.22 12.47 -41.43
CA GLU A 21 -28.85 13.71 -41.89
C GLU A 21 -29.82 14.29 -40.84
N LEU A 22 -30.58 13.43 -40.14
CA LEU A 22 -31.45 13.85 -39.04
C LEU A 22 -30.65 14.43 -37.87
N LEU A 23 -29.50 13.82 -37.54
CA LEU A 23 -28.61 14.30 -36.48
C LEU A 23 -28.01 15.66 -36.84
N ASP A 24 -27.53 15.84 -38.08
CA ASP A 24 -26.98 17.09 -38.57
C ASP A 24 -28.03 18.21 -38.58
N ALA A 25 -29.27 17.90 -38.98
CA ALA A 25 -30.39 18.85 -38.93
C ALA A 25 -30.70 19.31 -37.51
N ARG A 26 -30.60 18.41 -36.51
CA ARG A 26 -30.78 18.74 -35.09
C ARG A 26 -29.64 19.61 -34.55
N ILE A 27 -28.40 19.30 -34.92
CA ILE A 27 -27.23 20.11 -34.54
C ILE A 27 -27.36 21.52 -35.11
N ALA A 28 -27.74 21.65 -36.39
CA ALA A 28 -27.98 22.94 -37.03
C ALA A 28 -29.12 23.71 -36.35
N ALA A 29 -30.22 23.05 -35.98
CA ALA A 29 -31.34 23.67 -35.27
C ALA A 29 -30.96 24.23 -33.88
N VAL A 30 -30.07 23.54 -33.16
CA VAL A 30 -29.52 24.01 -31.86
C VAL A 30 -28.57 25.18 -32.07
N LEU A 31 -27.68 25.11 -33.07
CA LEU A 31 -26.73 26.19 -33.37
C LEU A 31 -27.42 27.46 -33.87
N ASP A 32 -28.52 27.33 -34.61
CA ASP A 32 -29.36 28.44 -35.07
C ASP A 32 -30.28 29.00 -33.97
N GLY A 33 -30.24 28.43 -32.75
CA GLY A 33 -31.08 28.84 -31.62
C GLY A 33 -32.57 28.56 -31.80
N ARG A 34 -32.94 27.70 -32.77
CA ARG A 34 -34.33 27.31 -33.07
C ARG A 34 -34.84 26.21 -32.15
N GLU A 35 -33.94 25.43 -31.57
CA GLU A 35 -34.21 24.54 -30.43
C GLU A 35 -33.38 24.96 -29.20
N MET A 36 -34.06 25.27 -28.10
CA MET A 36 -33.43 25.41 -26.78
C MET A 36 -33.57 24.07 -26.04
N PRO A 37 -32.48 23.31 -25.80
CA PRO A 37 -32.53 22.16 -24.92
C PRO A 37 -32.72 22.68 -23.48
N GLY A 38 -33.96 22.66 -23.01
CA GLY A 38 -34.34 23.06 -21.65
C GLY A 38 -33.95 22.08 -20.54
N ALA A 39 -33.07 21.11 -20.81
CA ALA A 39 -32.49 20.27 -19.77
C ALA A 39 -31.12 20.82 -19.42
N ARG A 40 -31.04 21.56 -18.30
CA ARG A 40 -29.77 21.76 -17.58
C ARG A 40 -29.24 20.38 -17.23
N THR A 41 -28.37 19.85 -18.08
CA THR A 41 -27.67 18.60 -17.81
C THR A 41 -26.51 18.96 -16.89
N PRO A 42 -26.50 18.47 -15.64
CA PRO A 42 -25.45 18.79 -14.67
C PRO A 42 -24.05 18.47 -15.20
N GLU A 43 -23.98 17.46 -16.06
CA GLU A 43 -22.77 16.99 -16.73
C GLU A 43 -22.21 18.00 -17.75
N LEU A 44 -23.07 18.66 -18.54
CA LEU A 44 -22.64 19.72 -19.47
C LEU A 44 -22.26 21.00 -18.72
N GLU A 45 -22.94 21.33 -17.62
CA GLU A 45 -22.55 22.45 -16.76
C GLU A 45 -21.18 22.20 -16.10
N LEU A 46 -20.93 20.97 -15.62
CA LEU A 46 -19.62 20.57 -15.09
C LEU A 46 -18.51 20.60 -16.15
N LEU A 47 -18.79 20.15 -17.38
CA LEU A 47 -17.83 20.21 -18.48
C LEU A 47 -17.52 21.66 -18.90
N ALA A 48 -18.56 22.50 -18.98
CA ALA A 48 -18.43 23.91 -19.33
C ALA A 48 -17.67 24.70 -18.24
N ASP A 49 -17.90 24.39 -16.96
CA ASP A 49 -17.14 24.96 -15.85
C ASP A 49 -15.69 24.48 -15.81
N GLY A 50 -15.40 23.26 -16.26
CA GLY A 50 -14.03 22.74 -16.38
C GLY A 50 -13.18 23.41 -17.47
N LEU A 51 -13.80 24.06 -18.45
CA LEU A 51 -13.14 24.77 -19.55
C LEU A 51 -12.96 26.28 -19.27
N ARG A 52 -13.49 26.80 -18.16
CA ARG A 52 -13.34 28.21 -17.79
C ARG A 52 -11.91 28.49 -17.32
N ARG A 53 -11.27 29.49 -17.94
CA ARG A 53 -9.93 29.98 -17.55
C ARG A 53 -9.91 30.61 -16.16
N ASP A 54 -11.02 31.21 -15.75
CA ASP A 54 -11.22 31.76 -14.40
C ASP A 54 -12.42 31.06 -13.74
N PRO A 55 -12.18 30.08 -12.84
CA PRO A 55 -13.24 29.44 -12.08
C PRO A 55 -13.97 30.46 -11.20
N PRO A 56 -15.29 30.32 -10.99
CA PRO A 56 -16.02 31.20 -10.09
C PRO A 56 -15.53 31.06 -8.64
N PRO A 57 -15.62 32.12 -7.80
CA PRO A 57 -15.21 32.09 -6.39
C PRO A 57 -15.84 30.97 -5.57
N SER A 58 -17.04 30.51 -5.95
CA SER A 58 -17.74 29.37 -5.35
C SER A 58 -16.97 28.05 -5.52
N THR A 59 -16.25 27.87 -6.63
CA THR A 59 -15.42 26.69 -6.89
C THR A 59 -14.22 26.66 -5.97
N TYR A 60 -13.54 27.80 -5.78
CA TYR A 60 -12.45 27.91 -4.80
C TYR A 60 -12.94 27.64 -3.38
N ALA A 61 -14.07 28.22 -2.99
CA ALA A 61 -14.68 27.97 -1.67
C ALA A 61 -15.14 26.51 -1.48
N ALA A 62 -15.52 25.81 -2.55
CA ALA A 62 -15.84 24.38 -2.50
C ALA A 62 -14.56 23.52 -2.36
N VAL A 63 -13.50 23.87 -3.09
CA VAL A 63 -12.18 23.23 -2.97
C VAL A 63 -11.60 23.43 -1.57
N ASP A 64 -11.65 24.65 -1.03
CA ASP A 64 -11.16 24.95 0.31
C ASP A 64 -11.95 24.19 1.38
N ARG A 65 -13.29 24.16 1.30
CA ARG A 65 -14.11 23.30 2.17
C ARG A 65 -13.77 21.82 2.03
N GLY A 66 -13.45 21.35 0.82
CA GLY A 66 -12.97 19.99 0.56
C GLY A 66 -11.59 19.71 1.16
N LEU A 67 -10.69 20.69 1.16
CA LEU A 67 -9.36 20.59 1.74
C LEU A 67 -9.39 20.69 3.27
N GLU A 68 -10.23 21.56 3.82
CA GLU A 68 -10.46 21.70 5.25
C GLU A 68 -11.15 20.47 5.83
N SER A 69 -12.20 19.95 5.18
CA SER A 69 -12.81 18.68 5.59
C SER A 69 -11.81 17.53 5.54
N ARG A 70 -10.94 17.45 4.52
CA ARG A 70 -9.84 16.45 4.48
C ARG A 70 -8.76 16.67 5.55
N ARG A 71 -8.46 17.92 5.93
CA ARG A 71 -7.52 18.22 7.03
C ARG A 71 -8.10 17.83 8.38
N SER A 72 -9.37 18.17 8.63
CA SER A 72 -10.10 17.90 9.86
C SER A 72 -10.51 16.44 10.00
N ALA A 73 -10.70 15.73 8.88
CA ALA A 73 -10.95 14.30 8.84
C ALA A 73 -9.68 13.45 8.92
N ARG A 74 -8.47 14.03 9.10
CA ARG A 74 -7.29 13.22 9.43
C ARG A 74 -7.53 12.59 10.80
N PRO A 75 -7.86 11.29 10.88
CA PRO A 75 -8.06 10.66 12.17
C PRO A 75 -6.71 10.74 12.89
N ARG A 76 -6.73 11.00 14.21
CA ARG A 76 -5.55 10.80 15.07
C ARG A 76 -4.93 9.49 14.64
N ARG A 77 -3.67 9.53 14.18
CA ARG A 77 -3.05 8.44 13.43
C ARG A 77 -2.85 7.22 14.32
N ARG A 78 -3.92 6.46 14.56
CA ARG A 78 -3.90 5.23 15.34
C ARG A 78 -3.11 4.20 14.54
N TRP A 79 -2.04 3.69 15.14
CA TRP A 79 -1.24 2.64 14.54
C TRP A 79 -2.12 1.40 14.37
N SER A 80 -2.03 0.76 13.21
CA SER A 80 -2.68 -0.54 13.04
C SER A 80 -1.96 -1.61 13.87
N ALA A 81 -2.63 -2.72 14.18
CA ALA A 81 -2.03 -3.85 14.89
C ALA A 81 -0.73 -4.33 14.20
N SER A 82 -0.72 -4.39 12.86
CA SER A 82 0.48 -4.75 12.08
C SER A 82 1.64 -3.76 12.25
N GLN A 83 1.37 -2.46 12.43
CA GLN A 83 2.42 -1.47 12.71
C GLN A 83 2.99 -1.65 14.12
N VAL A 84 2.12 -1.92 15.10
CA VAL A 84 2.57 -2.22 16.46
C VAL A 84 3.41 -3.50 16.46
N ALA A 85 2.94 -4.57 15.82
CA ALA A 85 3.67 -5.83 15.71
C ALA A 85 5.03 -5.67 15.01
N ALA A 86 5.09 -4.89 13.93
CA ALA A 86 6.35 -4.59 13.25
C ALA A 86 7.31 -3.81 14.16
N ALA A 87 6.82 -2.80 14.89
CA ALA A 87 7.65 -2.05 15.82
C ALA A 87 8.16 -2.92 16.98
N VAL A 88 7.33 -3.82 17.50
CA VAL A 88 7.75 -4.81 18.51
C VAL A 88 8.83 -5.72 17.97
N LEU A 89 8.63 -6.31 16.78
CA LEU A 89 9.66 -7.15 16.15
C LEU A 89 10.97 -6.38 15.95
N GLY A 90 10.90 -5.13 15.47
CA GLY A 90 12.06 -4.26 15.33
C GLY A 90 12.78 -4.04 16.65
N ALA A 91 12.05 -3.71 17.72
CA ALA A 91 12.61 -3.51 19.05
C ALA A 91 13.26 -4.77 19.62
N VAL A 92 12.61 -5.94 19.47
CA VAL A 92 13.15 -7.23 19.91
C VAL A 92 14.46 -7.54 19.19
N LEU A 93 14.54 -7.30 17.88
CA LEU A 93 15.79 -7.50 17.12
C LEU A 93 16.91 -6.55 17.56
N VAL A 94 16.60 -5.28 17.85
CA VAL A 94 17.59 -4.35 18.39
C VAL A 94 18.09 -4.83 19.76
N ILE A 95 17.19 -5.23 20.66
CA ILE A 95 17.56 -5.76 21.97
C ILE A 95 18.41 -7.03 21.84
N HIS A 96 18.04 -7.91 20.92
CA HIS A 96 18.80 -9.12 20.62
C HIS A 96 20.22 -8.79 20.15
N GLY A 97 20.36 -7.83 19.24
CA GLY A 97 21.67 -7.39 18.76
C GLY A 97 22.52 -6.73 19.84
N VAL A 98 21.93 -5.89 20.69
CA VAL A 98 22.62 -5.35 21.88
C VAL A 98 23.04 -6.46 22.84
N GLY A 99 22.17 -7.46 23.05
CA GLY A 99 22.46 -8.65 23.84
C GLY A 99 23.68 -9.41 23.33
N ASN A 100 23.78 -9.61 22.01
CA ASN A 100 24.94 -10.28 21.41
C ASN A 100 26.23 -9.49 21.61
N MET A 101 26.17 -8.15 21.61
CA MET A 101 27.36 -7.32 21.83
C MET A 101 27.79 -7.28 23.30
N VAL A 102 26.85 -7.15 24.24
CA VAL A 102 27.15 -6.99 25.67
C VAL A 102 27.41 -8.32 26.36
N ALA A 103 26.61 -9.34 26.03
CA ALA A 103 26.71 -10.67 26.63
C ALA A 103 27.50 -11.65 25.75
N GLY A 104 28.05 -11.22 24.62
CA GLY A 104 28.73 -12.10 23.66
C GLY A 104 29.84 -12.94 24.28
N GLU A 105 30.64 -12.36 25.17
CA GLU A 105 31.68 -13.07 25.91
C GLU A 105 31.09 -14.19 26.80
N TRP A 106 30.09 -13.86 27.61
CA TRP A 106 29.39 -14.85 28.45
C TRP A 106 28.71 -15.94 27.62
N ILE A 107 28.04 -15.59 26.52
CA ILE A 107 27.39 -16.55 25.62
C ILE A 107 28.44 -17.47 24.99
N SER A 108 29.52 -16.90 24.45
CA SER A 108 30.60 -17.67 23.81
C SER A 108 31.28 -18.65 24.79
N ALA A 109 31.50 -18.23 26.04
CA ALA A 109 32.01 -19.09 27.09
C ALA A 109 31.01 -20.19 27.48
N SER A 110 29.71 -19.87 27.55
CA SER A 110 28.64 -20.83 27.87
C SER A 110 28.45 -21.89 26.77
N LEU A 111 28.79 -21.57 25.52
CA LEU A 111 28.73 -22.47 24.38
C LEU A 111 30.04 -23.24 24.13
N GLY A 112 31.11 -22.96 24.88
CA GLY A 112 32.42 -23.57 24.67
C GLY A 112 33.14 -23.07 23.41
N GLU A 113 32.74 -21.92 22.88
CA GLU A 113 33.29 -21.31 21.65
C GLU A 113 33.93 -19.93 21.93
N PRO A 114 35.00 -19.86 22.75
CA PRO A 114 35.53 -18.60 23.26
C PRO A 114 36.08 -17.64 22.18
N TYR A 115 36.37 -18.13 20.97
CA TYR A 115 36.89 -17.32 19.87
C TYR A 115 35.80 -16.72 18.96
N ASN A 116 34.52 -16.93 19.27
CA ASN A 116 33.41 -16.52 18.41
C ASN A 116 32.90 -15.08 18.68
N GLN A 117 33.64 -14.29 19.47
CA GLN A 117 33.23 -12.93 19.87
C GLN A 117 33.05 -11.98 18.67
N HIS A 118 33.86 -12.11 17.62
CA HIS A 118 33.73 -11.25 16.44
C HIS A 118 32.41 -11.50 15.69
N ALA A 119 32.01 -12.76 15.51
CA ALA A 119 30.75 -13.08 14.87
C ALA A 119 29.53 -12.65 15.73
N MET A 120 29.67 -12.68 17.07
CA MET A 120 28.64 -12.14 17.96
C MET A 120 28.45 -10.63 17.78
N ILE A 121 29.55 -9.88 17.61
CA ILE A 121 29.49 -8.44 17.35
C ILE A 121 28.90 -8.15 15.97
N ASP A 122 29.38 -8.82 14.91
CA ASP A 122 28.90 -8.62 13.55
C ASP A 122 27.43 -9.01 13.41
N GLY A 123 27.04 -10.15 13.98
CA GLY A 123 25.65 -10.58 14.06
C GLY A 123 24.81 -9.60 14.87
N GLY A 124 25.35 -9.09 15.98
CA GLY A 124 24.70 -8.07 16.81
C GLY A 124 24.38 -6.78 16.05
N LEU A 125 25.36 -6.25 15.32
CA LEU A 125 25.20 -5.08 14.46
C LEU A 125 24.18 -5.33 13.35
N ALA A 126 24.20 -6.51 12.73
CA ALA A 126 23.23 -6.89 11.71
C ALA A 126 21.79 -6.90 12.26
N PHE A 127 21.57 -7.47 13.46
CA PHE A 127 20.26 -7.46 14.11
C PHE A 127 19.80 -6.05 14.47
N ILE A 128 20.69 -5.17 14.95
CA ILE A 128 20.37 -3.77 15.23
C ILE A 128 19.96 -3.04 13.95
N ALA A 129 20.73 -3.17 12.88
CA ALA A 129 20.44 -2.53 11.60
C ALA A 129 19.08 -2.97 11.04
N LEU A 130 18.81 -4.28 11.07
CA LEU A 130 17.55 -4.82 10.59
C LEU A 130 16.37 -4.41 11.46
N GLY A 131 16.53 -4.48 12.79
CA GLY A 131 15.53 -4.05 13.75
C GLY A 131 15.17 -2.58 13.58
N ALA A 132 16.16 -1.72 13.37
CA ALA A 132 15.96 -0.30 13.09
C ALA A 132 15.23 -0.09 11.75
N ALA A 133 15.61 -0.80 10.69
CA ALA A 133 14.92 -0.72 9.39
C ALA A 133 13.44 -1.13 9.49
N ILE A 134 13.14 -2.22 10.22
CA ILE A 134 11.77 -2.69 10.47
C ILE A 134 10.99 -1.67 11.31
N ALA A 135 11.60 -1.10 12.36
CA ALA A 135 10.99 -0.07 13.17
C ALA A 135 10.65 1.18 12.34
N VAL A 136 11.56 1.63 11.48
CA VAL A 136 11.29 2.74 10.54
C VAL A 136 10.17 2.38 9.57
N ALA A 137 10.17 1.18 9.00
CA ALA A 137 9.12 0.71 8.09
C ALA A 137 7.74 0.65 8.78
N SER A 138 7.68 0.32 10.07
CA SER A 138 6.45 0.33 10.86
C SER A 138 5.79 1.73 10.95
N THR A 139 6.58 2.79 10.78
CA THR A 139 6.09 4.16 10.95
C THR A 139 5.08 4.55 9.88
N ARG A 140 5.05 3.94 8.69
CA ARG A 140 3.99 4.20 7.69
C ARG A 140 3.46 2.93 7.07
N ARG A 141 2.13 2.82 6.97
CA ARG A 141 1.43 1.64 6.43
C ARG A 141 1.95 1.16 5.07
N ARG A 142 2.31 2.08 4.16
CA ARG A 142 2.87 1.72 2.84
C ARG A 142 4.21 0.97 2.88
N TRP A 143 4.94 1.07 3.98
CA TRP A 143 6.24 0.38 4.17
C TRP A 143 6.09 -0.92 4.96
N LEU A 144 4.91 -1.25 5.48
CA LEU A 144 4.67 -2.52 6.19
C LEU A 144 5.05 -3.77 5.39
N PRO A 145 4.81 -3.87 4.07
CA PRO A 145 5.26 -5.03 3.31
C PRO A 145 6.77 -5.26 3.40
N VAL A 146 7.58 -4.19 3.49
CA VAL A 146 9.03 -4.29 3.67
C VAL A 146 9.36 -4.91 5.03
N ALA A 147 8.70 -4.45 6.11
CA ALA A 147 8.86 -5.03 7.43
C ALA A 147 8.50 -6.53 7.46
N VAL A 148 7.48 -6.93 6.71
CA VAL A 148 7.05 -8.34 6.60
C VAL A 148 8.07 -9.17 5.82
N ILE A 149 8.46 -8.73 4.63
CA ILE A 149 9.41 -9.46 3.76
C ILE A 149 10.76 -9.66 4.44
N VAL A 150 11.21 -8.66 5.19
CA VAL A 150 12.50 -8.69 5.88
C VAL A 150 12.41 -9.41 7.22
N GLY A 151 11.43 -9.03 8.05
CA GLY A 151 11.36 -9.47 9.43
C GLY A 151 10.78 -10.87 9.62
N VAL A 152 9.78 -11.26 8.81
CA VAL A 152 9.08 -12.54 9.01
C VAL A 152 9.96 -13.75 8.68
N PRO A 153 10.63 -13.84 7.52
CA PRO A 153 11.48 -15.00 7.21
C PRO A 153 12.58 -15.18 8.25
N LEU A 154 13.29 -14.10 8.60
CA LEU A 154 14.32 -14.14 9.62
C LEU A 154 13.75 -14.60 10.97
N GLY A 155 12.64 -14.00 11.40
CA GLY A 155 12.07 -14.33 12.69
C GLY A 155 11.57 -15.76 12.78
N LEU A 156 11.01 -16.33 11.70
CA LEU A 156 10.64 -17.74 11.67
C LEU A 156 11.85 -18.68 11.77
N VAL A 157 12.94 -18.36 11.06
CA VAL A 157 14.20 -19.13 11.17
C VAL A 157 14.74 -19.09 12.60
N MET A 158 14.75 -17.90 13.22
CA MET A 158 15.16 -17.74 14.62
C MET A 158 14.23 -18.51 15.55
N GLY A 159 12.91 -18.38 15.40
CA GLY A 159 11.94 -19.13 16.21
C GLY A 159 12.14 -20.64 16.13
N GLY A 160 12.46 -21.17 14.94
CA GLY A 160 12.82 -22.57 14.75
C GLY A 160 14.06 -22.99 15.53
N ARG A 161 15.11 -22.15 15.55
CA ARG A 161 16.28 -22.38 16.41
C ARG A 161 15.93 -22.35 17.89
N GLY A 162 15.12 -21.37 18.32
CA GLY A 162 14.70 -21.27 19.71
C GLY A 162 13.99 -22.53 20.21
N ALA A 163 13.16 -23.14 19.36
CA ALA A 163 12.51 -24.42 19.68
C ALA A 163 13.53 -25.58 19.84
N HIS A 164 14.59 -25.60 19.03
CA HIS A 164 15.64 -26.61 19.11
C HIS A 164 16.57 -26.41 20.33
N GLU A 165 16.63 -25.20 20.87
CA GLU A 165 17.47 -24.87 22.03
C GLU A 165 16.78 -25.13 23.39
N ILE A 166 15.50 -25.51 23.38
CA ILE A 166 14.75 -25.87 24.59
C ILE A 166 15.45 -27.05 25.28
N GLY A 167 15.85 -26.86 26.53
CA GLY A 167 16.54 -27.86 27.33
C GLY A 167 18.06 -27.93 27.12
N VAL A 168 18.61 -27.16 26.16
CA VAL A 168 20.06 -27.07 25.90
C VAL A 168 20.60 -25.71 26.34
N PHE A 169 19.94 -24.63 25.94
CA PHE A 169 20.37 -23.26 26.25
C PHE A 169 19.15 -22.35 26.46
N ALA A 170 18.75 -22.18 27.72
CA ALA A 170 17.52 -21.47 28.08
C ALA A 170 17.51 -20.01 27.57
N TRP A 171 18.65 -19.32 27.62
CA TRP A 171 18.74 -17.96 27.11
C TRP A 171 18.49 -17.88 25.60
N GLY A 172 19.14 -18.76 24.82
CA GLY A 172 18.93 -18.84 23.37
C GLY A 172 17.49 -19.19 23.03
N ALA A 173 16.92 -20.20 23.70
CA ALA A 173 15.53 -20.60 23.50
C ALA A 173 14.55 -19.43 23.68
N VAL A 174 14.73 -18.65 24.76
CA VAL A 174 13.90 -17.46 25.03
C VAL A 174 14.16 -16.35 24.00
N ALA A 175 15.42 -16.04 23.72
CA ALA A 175 15.80 -14.94 22.84
C ALA A 175 15.32 -15.18 21.40
N HIS A 176 15.64 -16.36 20.85
CA HIS A 176 15.23 -16.78 19.52
C HIS A 176 13.71 -17.00 19.43
N GLY A 177 13.11 -17.61 20.46
CA GLY A 177 11.67 -17.82 20.54
C GLY A 177 10.88 -16.51 20.54
N ALA A 178 11.33 -15.49 21.28
CA ALA A 178 10.70 -14.17 21.31
C ALA A 178 10.68 -13.49 19.92
N VAL A 179 11.78 -13.59 19.16
CA VAL A 179 11.84 -13.09 17.78
C VAL A 179 10.82 -13.84 16.90
N GLY A 180 10.76 -15.16 17.01
CA GLY A 180 9.81 -15.99 16.26
C GLY A 180 8.35 -15.67 16.54
N VAL A 181 8.00 -15.51 17.82
CA VAL A 181 6.63 -15.12 18.22
C VAL A 181 6.29 -13.74 17.67
N ALA A 182 7.18 -12.75 17.78
CA ALA A 182 6.95 -11.41 17.25
C ALA A 182 6.74 -11.42 15.72
N ALA A 183 7.52 -12.22 14.99
CA ALA A 183 7.37 -12.40 13.54
C ALA A 183 6.03 -13.06 13.17
N LEU A 184 5.61 -14.08 13.91
CA LEU A 184 4.32 -14.74 13.69
C LEU A 184 3.15 -13.79 13.94
N VAL A 185 3.20 -12.99 15.01
CA VAL A 185 2.19 -11.96 15.30
C VAL A 185 2.14 -10.91 14.17
N LEU A 186 3.30 -10.47 13.67
CA LEU A 186 3.36 -9.54 12.53
C LEU A 186 2.70 -10.16 11.29
N LEU A 187 3.05 -11.41 10.94
CA LEU A 187 2.47 -12.10 9.79
C LEU A 187 0.95 -12.23 9.90
N VAL A 188 0.46 -12.71 11.04
CA VAL A 188 -0.98 -12.92 11.29
C VAL A 188 -1.73 -11.60 11.22
N THR A 189 -1.26 -10.56 11.92
CA THR A 189 -1.92 -9.25 11.92
C THR A 189 -1.88 -8.58 10.54
N PHE A 190 -0.81 -8.78 9.76
CA PHE A 190 -0.71 -8.27 8.39
C PHE A 190 -1.68 -8.97 7.44
N VAL A 191 -1.74 -10.31 7.48
CA VAL A 191 -2.65 -11.10 6.63
C VAL A 191 -4.11 -10.82 6.97
N LEU A 192 -4.47 -10.80 8.26
CA LEU A 192 -5.83 -10.48 8.69
C LEU A 192 -6.22 -9.05 8.31
N GLY A 193 -5.35 -8.06 8.55
CA GLY A 193 -5.60 -6.67 8.16
C GLY A 193 -5.77 -6.48 6.66
N GLY A 194 -5.04 -7.25 5.85
CA GLY A 194 -5.15 -7.24 4.39
C GLY A 194 -6.41 -7.92 3.84
N ARG A 195 -7.02 -8.85 4.59
CA ARG A 195 -8.30 -9.49 4.21
C ARG A 195 -9.50 -8.59 4.47
N TYR A 196 -9.49 -7.83 5.56
CA TYR A 196 -10.59 -6.91 5.90
C TYR A 196 -10.54 -5.56 5.18
N SER A 197 -9.39 -5.18 4.61
CA SER A 197 -9.26 -3.95 3.82
C SER A 197 -9.62 -4.14 2.34
N ARG A 198 -9.73 -5.40 1.88
CA ARG A 198 -10.22 -5.76 0.55
C ARG A 198 -11.72 -6.13 0.64
N GLY A 199 -12.53 -5.20 1.12
CA GLY A 199 -13.98 -5.29 0.91
C GLY A 199 -14.26 -5.26 -0.60
N PRO A 200 -15.34 -5.91 -1.08
CA PRO A 200 -15.68 -5.89 -2.49
C PRO A 200 -15.78 -4.44 -2.96
N ASP A 201 -15.04 -4.11 -4.02
CA ASP A 201 -15.28 -2.87 -4.75
C ASP A 201 -16.78 -2.84 -5.09
N GLU A 202 -17.47 -1.75 -4.74
CA GLU A 202 -18.87 -1.51 -5.12
C GLU A 202 -19.06 -1.36 -6.65
N GLU A 203 -18.08 -1.75 -7.45
CA GLU A 203 -18.12 -1.78 -8.90
C GLU A 203 -17.74 -3.19 -9.38
N GLY A 204 -18.75 -4.07 -9.45
CA GLY A 204 -18.62 -5.36 -10.11
C GLY A 204 -18.26 -5.19 -11.58
N ARG A 205 -16.96 -5.23 -11.90
CA ARG A 205 -16.44 -5.42 -13.25
C ARG A 205 -15.39 -6.52 -13.25
N VAL A 206 -15.83 -7.70 -13.71
CA VAL A 206 -14.99 -8.68 -14.41
C VAL A 206 -15.32 -8.52 -15.89
#